data_AF-A0A1V4TR20-F1
#
_entry.id   AF-A0A1V4TR20-F1
#
_cell.length_a   1.000
_cell.length_b   1.000
_cell.length_c   1.000
_cell.angle_alpha   90.00
_cell.angle_beta   90.00
_cell.angle_gamma   90.00
#
_symmetry.space_group_name_H-M   'P 1'
#
loop_
_entity.id
_entity.type
_entity.pdbx_description
1 polymer ?
#
loop_
_entity_poly.entity_id
_entity_poly.type
_entity_poly.pdbx_seq_one_letter_code
_entity_poly.pdbx_strand_id
1 'polypeptide(L)'
;MTAAKVLLRQETEMDFPAGPSEIAVLADSSAIPENVAADVLAQAEHGPDSACVLVTDDPELPAKVGRLLRELAAASPRRENIVSSMRNSGYMVVGDLTEGAEVCNSIAPEHISLQVRDPLSLLPLIDGAGAIFLGHDSPVACGDYTTGTDHVLPTAGNAAVHSGLDVLHFMKRSSVQMLGKGTLKMLAPATVLLAETEGLHAHADSVRVRLKD
;
A
#
# COMPACT_ATOMS: atom_id res chain seq x y z
N MET A 1 -5.57 -16.27 -14.41
CA MET A 1 -5.90 -16.44 -12.99
C MET A 1 -6.56 -15.18 -12.43
N THR A 2 -5.91 -14.00 -12.50
CA THR A 2 -6.48 -12.70 -12.06
C THR A 2 -7.89 -12.44 -12.58
N ALA A 3 -8.12 -12.52 -13.89
CA ALA A 3 -9.45 -12.30 -14.48
C ALA A 3 -10.53 -13.26 -13.93
N ALA A 4 -10.17 -14.51 -13.65
CA ALA A 4 -11.09 -15.48 -13.07
C ALA A 4 -11.46 -15.13 -11.62
N LYS A 5 -10.49 -14.72 -10.79
CA LYS A 5 -10.75 -14.24 -9.41
C LYS A 5 -11.69 -13.03 -9.42
N VAL A 6 -11.45 -12.06 -10.32
CA VAL A 6 -12.29 -10.86 -10.45
C VAL A 6 -13.72 -11.21 -10.85
N LEU A 7 -13.92 -12.12 -11.81
CA LEU A 7 -15.26 -12.56 -12.24
C LEU A 7 -16.03 -13.28 -11.13
N LEU A 8 -15.34 -14.01 -10.25
CA LEU A 8 -15.95 -14.75 -9.15
C LEU A 8 -16.23 -13.92 -7.90
N ARG A 9 -15.88 -12.61 -7.87
CA ARG A 9 -16.12 -11.72 -6.71
C ARG A 9 -17.57 -11.66 -6.24
N GLN A 10 -18.54 -11.95 -7.11
CA GLN A 10 -19.96 -11.98 -6.73
C GLN A 10 -20.38 -13.29 -6.02
N GLU A 11 -19.57 -14.34 -6.14
CA GLU A 11 -19.85 -15.66 -5.56
C GLU A 11 -18.94 -15.96 -4.37
N THR A 12 -17.70 -15.48 -4.39
CA THR A 12 -16.71 -15.61 -3.31
C THR A 12 -15.83 -14.38 -3.24
N GLU A 13 -15.45 -13.98 -2.03
CA GLU A 13 -14.50 -12.90 -1.84
C GLU A 13 -13.10 -13.27 -2.36
N MET A 14 -12.32 -12.24 -2.65
CA MET A 14 -10.89 -12.33 -2.91
C MET A 14 -10.17 -11.22 -2.14
N ASP A 15 -8.91 -11.46 -1.81
CA ASP A 15 -7.93 -10.47 -1.31
C ASP A 15 -8.02 -9.09 -2.00
N PHE A 16 -7.37 -8.90 -3.14
CA PHE A 16 -7.34 -7.65 -3.91
C PHE A 16 -6.84 -7.93 -5.35
N PRO A 17 -7.13 -7.03 -6.32
CA PRO A 17 -6.67 -7.22 -7.69
C PRO A 17 -5.15 -7.33 -7.76
N ALA A 18 -4.66 -8.31 -8.53
CA ALA A 18 -3.23 -8.44 -8.82
C ALA A 18 -2.88 -7.58 -10.04
N GLY A 19 -1.76 -6.85 -9.95
CA GLY A 19 -1.10 -6.15 -11.04
C GLY A 19 0.39 -6.51 -11.10
N PRO A 20 1.18 -5.81 -11.95
CA PRO A 20 2.63 -5.94 -11.95
C PRO A 20 3.21 -5.51 -10.60
N SER A 21 4.25 -6.22 -10.14
CA SER A 21 4.92 -5.92 -8.88
C SER A 21 5.77 -4.66 -9.01
N GLU A 22 5.86 -3.85 -7.95
CA GLU A 22 6.55 -2.55 -7.97
C GLU A 22 7.34 -2.21 -6.71
N ILE A 23 8.38 -1.39 -6.88
CA ILE A 23 9.11 -0.76 -5.77
C ILE A 23 9.29 0.74 -6.05
N ALA A 24 9.06 1.56 -5.03
CA ALA A 24 9.55 2.93 -4.98
C ALA A 24 10.70 3.03 -3.96
N VAL A 25 11.84 3.60 -4.36
CA VAL A 25 12.93 3.93 -3.43
C VAL A 25 12.96 5.44 -3.28
N LEU A 26 12.66 5.95 -2.09
CA LEU A 26 12.80 7.36 -1.74
C LEU A 26 14.12 7.54 -1.00
N ALA A 27 15.03 8.29 -1.61
CA ALA A 27 16.43 8.36 -1.19
C ALA A 27 16.94 9.79 -1.14
N ASP A 28 17.76 10.11 -0.15
CA ASP A 28 18.46 11.39 -0.03
C ASP A 28 19.95 11.23 -0.36
N SER A 29 20.72 12.29 -0.19
CA SER A 29 22.17 12.26 -0.41
C SER A 29 22.95 11.33 0.54
N SER A 30 22.33 10.77 1.59
CA SER A 30 22.96 9.75 2.45
C SER A 30 22.73 8.33 1.99
N ALA A 31 21.87 8.11 0.99
CA ALA A 31 21.67 6.81 0.37
C ALA A 31 22.98 6.22 -0.17
N ILE A 32 23.16 4.92 0.03
CA ILE A 32 24.27 4.16 -0.52
C ILE A 32 23.84 3.67 -1.91
N PRO A 33 24.46 4.12 -3.01
CA PRO A 33 24.01 3.77 -4.37
C PRO A 33 23.93 2.25 -4.62
N GLU A 34 24.81 1.48 -3.99
CA GLU A 34 24.83 0.02 -4.02
C GLU A 34 23.57 -0.59 -3.41
N ASN A 35 23.08 -0.07 -2.28
CA ASN A 35 21.86 -0.55 -1.63
C ASN A 35 20.63 -0.22 -2.48
N VAL A 36 20.55 1.00 -3.02
CA VAL A 36 19.47 1.41 -3.93
C VAL A 36 19.44 0.52 -5.18
N ALA A 37 20.61 0.28 -5.80
CA ALA A 37 20.70 -0.58 -6.96
C ALA A 37 20.31 -2.03 -6.64
N ALA A 38 20.69 -2.54 -5.47
CA ALA A 38 20.35 -3.90 -5.03
C ALA A 38 18.84 -4.08 -4.84
N ASP A 39 18.16 -3.15 -4.15
CA ASP A 39 16.71 -3.19 -3.97
C ASP A 39 15.96 -3.09 -5.31
N VAL A 40 16.41 -2.20 -6.21
CA VAL A 40 15.84 -2.08 -7.57
C VAL A 40 16.01 -3.39 -8.35
N LEU A 41 17.17 -4.05 -8.27
CA LEU A 41 17.40 -5.32 -8.97
C LEU A 41 16.59 -6.47 -8.38
N ALA A 42 16.47 -6.52 -7.05
CA ALA A 42 15.66 -7.52 -6.36
C ALA A 42 14.20 -7.47 -6.85
N GLN A 43 13.64 -6.27 -7.01
CA GLN A 43 12.32 -6.12 -7.62
C GLN A 43 12.32 -6.43 -9.12
N ALA A 44 13.28 -5.91 -9.87
CA ALA A 44 13.33 -6.02 -11.32
C ALA A 44 13.44 -7.47 -11.82
N GLU A 45 13.99 -8.38 -11.01
CA GLU A 45 14.12 -9.78 -11.40
C GLU A 45 12.83 -10.59 -11.27
N HIS A 46 11.82 -10.11 -10.52
CA HIS A 46 10.55 -10.81 -10.30
C HIS A 46 9.87 -11.22 -11.61
N GLY A 47 9.75 -10.28 -12.55
CA GLY A 47 9.16 -10.54 -13.85
C GLY A 47 9.37 -9.40 -14.86
N PRO A 48 9.07 -9.65 -16.14
CA PRO A 48 9.28 -8.68 -17.21
C PRO A 48 8.40 -7.44 -17.13
N ASP A 49 7.29 -7.51 -16.38
CA ASP A 49 6.33 -6.42 -16.19
C ASP A 49 6.57 -5.63 -14.90
N SER A 50 7.52 -6.08 -14.03
CA SER A 50 7.83 -5.37 -12.79
C SER A 50 8.27 -3.93 -13.08
N ALA A 51 8.00 -3.01 -12.15
CA ALA A 51 8.35 -1.60 -12.26
C ALA A 51 9.16 -1.13 -11.06
N CYS A 52 10.08 -0.20 -11.27
CA CYS A 52 10.90 0.37 -10.22
C CYS A 52 11.03 1.88 -10.41
N VAL A 53 10.89 2.65 -9.34
CA VAL A 53 11.09 4.09 -9.37
C VAL A 53 12.02 4.55 -8.27
N LEU A 54 13.08 5.26 -8.64
CA LEU A 54 13.92 6.00 -7.69
C LEU A 54 13.43 7.44 -7.61
N VAL A 55 13.01 7.88 -6.43
CA VAL A 55 12.67 9.28 -6.14
C VAL A 55 13.75 9.85 -5.23
N THR A 56 14.33 10.99 -5.57
CA THR A 56 15.47 11.53 -4.81
C THR A 56 15.62 13.04 -4.92
N ASP A 57 16.12 13.68 -3.88
CA ASP A 57 16.56 15.09 -3.89
C ASP A 57 18.06 15.25 -4.25
N ASP A 58 18.81 14.15 -4.41
CA ASP A 58 20.20 14.17 -4.91
C ASP A 58 20.21 13.99 -6.44
N PRO A 59 20.50 15.04 -7.23
CA PRO A 59 20.52 14.95 -8.69
C PRO A 59 21.63 14.03 -9.24
N GLU A 60 22.65 13.71 -8.45
CA GLU A 60 23.76 12.85 -8.87
C GLU A 60 23.48 11.36 -8.60
N LEU A 61 22.55 11.05 -7.70
CA LEU A 61 22.25 9.67 -7.29
C LEU A 61 21.75 8.79 -8.45
N PRO A 62 20.83 9.23 -9.33
CA PRO A 62 20.36 8.39 -10.44
C PRO A 62 21.47 7.94 -11.39
N ALA A 63 22.46 8.82 -11.64
CA ALA A 63 23.61 8.48 -12.48
C ALA A 63 24.52 7.43 -11.84
N LYS A 64 24.72 7.50 -10.52
CA LYS A 64 25.50 6.50 -9.74
C LYS A 64 24.80 5.15 -9.74
N VAL A 65 23.52 5.13 -9.37
CA VAL A 65 22.68 3.91 -9.35
C VAL A 65 22.58 3.30 -10.73
N GLY A 66 22.33 4.10 -11.77
CA GLY A 66 22.21 3.61 -13.14
C GLY A 66 23.48 2.93 -13.69
N ARG A 67 24.69 3.32 -13.22
CA ARG A 67 25.93 2.60 -13.56
C ARG A 67 25.95 1.22 -12.91
N LEU A 68 25.69 1.15 -11.61
CA LEU A 68 25.67 -0.11 -10.85
C LEU A 68 24.61 -1.07 -11.40
N LEU A 69 23.41 -0.58 -11.72
CA LEU A 69 22.35 -1.40 -12.33
C LEU A 69 22.82 -2.06 -13.63
N ARG A 70 23.53 -1.35 -14.51
CA ARG A 70 24.07 -1.93 -15.76
C ARG A 70 25.11 -3.00 -15.50
N GLU A 71 26.02 -2.76 -14.57
CA GLU A 71 27.09 -3.69 -14.22
C GLU A 71 26.54 -4.98 -13.60
N LEU A 72 25.67 -4.83 -12.59
CA LEU A 72 25.08 -5.95 -11.86
C LEU A 72 24.08 -6.75 -12.71
N ALA A 73 23.25 -6.07 -13.52
CA ALA A 73 22.30 -6.76 -14.41
C ALA A 73 23.01 -7.59 -15.48
N ALA A 74 24.19 -7.17 -15.95
CA ALA A 74 24.95 -7.92 -16.95
C ALA A 74 25.43 -9.29 -16.44
N ALA A 75 25.70 -9.41 -15.13
CA ALA A 75 26.13 -10.63 -14.47
C ALA A 75 24.96 -11.49 -13.94
N SER A 76 23.73 -10.99 -13.95
CA SER A 76 22.59 -11.68 -13.35
C SER A 76 22.11 -12.87 -14.21
N PRO A 77 21.80 -14.03 -13.59
CA PRO A 77 21.16 -15.14 -14.30
C PRO A 77 19.74 -14.81 -14.78
N ARG A 78 19.10 -13.78 -14.19
CA ARG A 78 17.75 -13.30 -14.56
C ARG A 78 17.80 -12.01 -15.40
N ARG A 79 18.92 -11.79 -16.11
CA ARG A 79 19.16 -10.59 -16.93
C ARG A 79 18.01 -10.25 -17.88
N GLU A 80 17.38 -11.24 -18.52
CA GLU A 80 16.28 -10.98 -19.47
C GLU A 80 15.08 -10.32 -18.78
N ASN A 81 14.68 -10.83 -17.60
CA ASN A 81 13.62 -10.22 -16.78
C ASN A 81 14.00 -8.81 -16.38
N ILE A 82 15.20 -8.62 -15.83
CA ILE A 82 15.70 -7.32 -15.37
C ILE A 82 15.70 -6.30 -16.52
N VAL A 83 16.24 -6.67 -17.69
CA VAL A 83 16.29 -5.75 -18.84
C VAL A 83 14.88 -5.40 -19.35
N SER A 84 13.93 -6.32 -19.26
CA SER A 84 12.53 -6.05 -19.63
C SER A 84 11.86 -5.11 -18.64
N SER A 85 11.94 -5.40 -17.33
CA SER A 85 11.32 -4.59 -16.28
C SER A 85 11.90 -3.17 -16.23
N MET A 86 13.19 -3.01 -16.52
CA MET A 86 13.81 -1.68 -16.62
C MET A 86 13.17 -0.75 -17.66
N ARG A 87 12.39 -1.26 -18.63
CA ARG A 87 11.63 -0.42 -19.57
C ARG A 87 10.43 0.26 -18.93
N ASN A 88 9.93 -0.30 -17.83
CA ASN A 88 8.84 0.21 -17.02
C ASN A 88 9.35 1.01 -15.81
N SER A 89 10.68 1.15 -15.69
CA SER A 89 11.34 1.75 -14.54
C SER A 89 11.94 3.11 -14.88
N GLY A 90 12.11 3.94 -13.86
CA GLY A 90 12.64 5.29 -14.04
C GLY A 90 13.13 5.91 -12.75
N TYR A 91 13.43 7.20 -12.82
CA TYR A 91 13.75 8.00 -11.65
C TYR A 91 13.11 9.39 -11.76
N MET A 92 12.93 10.03 -10.62
CA MET A 92 12.47 11.41 -10.49
C MET A 92 13.37 12.15 -9.51
N VAL A 93 13.86 13.32 -9.94
CA VAL A 93 14.57 14.25 -9.06
C VAL A 93 13.57 15.28 -8.57
N VAL A 94 13.44 15.39 -7.25
CA VAL A 94 12.51 16.31 -6.56
C VAL A 94 13.29 17.43 -5.86
N GLY A 95 12.62 18.50 -5.48
CA GLY A 95 13.22 19.63 -4.76
C GLY A 95 13.56 19.30 -3.30
N ASP A 96 12.75 18.46 -2.67
CA ASP A 96 12.96 17.96 -1.30
C ASP A 96 12.22 16.63 -1.05
N LEU A 97 12.48 16.02 0.11
CA LEU A 97 11.88 14.73 0.49
C LEU A 97 10.38 14.81 0.80
N THR A 98 9.82 15.99 1.08
CA THR A 98 8.36 16.15 1.25
C THR A 98 7.67 16.01 -0.10
N GLU A 99 8.18 16.69 -1.14
CA GLU A 99 7.74 16.47 -2.53
C GLU A 99 7.97 15.00 -2.94
N GLY A 100 9.09 14.40 -2.54
CA GLY A 100 9.36 12.98 -2.78
C GLY A 100 8.31 12.04 -2.17
N ALA A 101 7.86 12.31 -0.95
CA ALA A 101 6.78 11.55 -0.30
C ALA A 101 5.44 11.72 -1.04
N GLU A 102 5.12 12.93 -1.52
CA GLU A 102 3.92 13.20 -2.32
C GLU A 102 3.93 12.40 -3.63
N VAL A 103 5.07 12.35 -4.32
CA VAL A 103 5.27 11.54 -5.52
C VAL A 103 5.02 10.06 -5.20
N CYS A 104 5.64 9.53 -4.15
CA CYS A 104 5.44 8.15 -3.73
C CYS A 104 3.98 7.84 -3.38
N ASN A 105 3.28 8.73 -2.67
CA ASN A 105 1.86 8.57 -2.34
C ASN A 105 0.98 8.56 -3.59
N SER A 106 1.32 9.35 -4.61
CA SER A 106 0.58 9.36 -5.89
C SER A 106 0.73 8.06 -6.67
N ILE A 107 1.87 7.38 -6.50
CA ILE A 107 2.15 6.06 -7.09
C ILE A 107 1.42 4.97 -6.30
N ALA A 108 1.37 5.10 -4.97
CA ALA A 108 0.85 4.11 -4.04
C ALA A 108 1.49 2.71 -4.24
N PRO A 109 2.82 2.60 -4.11
CA PRO A 109 3.57 1.42 -4.50
C PRO A 109 3.28 0.21 -3.61
N GLU A 110 3.44 -0.98 -4.18
CA GLU A 110 3.49 -2.25 -3.43
C GLU A 110 4.55 -2.20 -2.32
N HIS A 111 5.80 -1.87 -2.67
CA HIS A 111 6.89 -1.69 -1.71
C HIS A 111 7.44 -0.27 -1.77
N ILE A 112 7.73 0.35 -0.63
CA ILE A 112 8.50 1.60 -0.53
C ILE A 112 9.71 1.44 0.38
N SER A 113 10.89 1.79 -0.11
CA SER A 113 12.15 1.79 0.64
C SER A 113 12.59 3.23 0.92
N LEU A 114 12.56 3.64 2.19
CA LEU A 114 12.99 4.96 2.65
C LEU A 114 14.48 4.91 3.01
N GLN A 115 15.34 5.11 2.01
CA GLN A 115 16.79 5.12 2.16
C GLN A 115 17.31 6.54 2.39
N VAL A 116 16.91 7.14 3.51
CA VAL A 116 17.25 8.52 3.90
C VAL A 116 17.91 8.55 5.29
N ARG A 117 18.51 9.69 5.66
CA ARG A 117 19.18 9.87 6.95
C ARG A 117 18.24 9.71 8.15
N ASP A 118 17.02 10.22 8.05
CA ASP A 118 16.01 10.17 9.11
C ASP A 118 14.67 9.64 8.56
N PRO A 119 14.54 8.32 8.36
CA PRO A 119 13.34 7.74 7.74
C PRO A 119 12.10 7.84 8.65
N LEU A 120 12.29 8.00 9.97
CA LEU A 120 11.19 8.09 10.92
C LEU A 120 10.44 9.42 10.86
N SER A 121 11.11 10.53 10.51
CA SER A 121 10.43 11.80 10.30
C SER A 121 9.65 11.87 8.99
N LEU A 122 10.04 11.04 8.01
CA LEU A 122 9.39 10.94 6.70
C LEU A 122 8.20 9.98 6.72
N LEU A 123 8.23 8.93 7.55
CA LEU A 123 7.18 7.91 7.64
C LEU A 123 5.75 8.48 7.81
N PRO A 124 5.48 9.50 8.65
CA PRO A 124 4.14 10.09 8.78
C PRO A 124 3.62 10.78 7.52
N LEU A 125 4.47 11.02 6.52
CA LEU A 125 4.10 11.59 5.23
C LEU A 125 3.76 10.50 4.19
N ILE A 126 3.90 9.22 4.52
CA ILE A 126 3.58 8.10 3.62
C ILE A 126 2.18 7.60 3.92
N ASP A 127 1.24 7.90 3.02
CA ASP A 127 -0.19 7.57 3.15
C ASP A 127 -0.60 6.36 2.28
N GLY A 128 0.15 6.07 1.21
CA GLY A 128 -0.16 4.99 0.28
C GLY A 128 1.07 4.12 0.00
N ALA A 129 1.16 2.97 0.65
CA ALA A 129 2.15 1.93 0.36
C ALA A 129 1.70 0.56 0.90
N GLY A 130 2.04 -0.53 0.21
CA GLY A 130 1.74 -1.88 0.67
C GLY A 130 2.62 -2.30 1.85
N ALA A 131 3.94 -2.16 1.70
CA ALA A 131 4.93 -2.37 2.75
C ALA A 131 6.00 -1.27 2.74
N ILE A 132 6.41 -0.82 3.93
CA ILE A 132 7.36 0.28 4.13
C ILE A 132 8.63 -0.24 4.79
N PHE A 133 9.77 0.00 4.15
CA PHE A 133 11.11 -0.38 4.61
C PHE A 133 11.87 0.88 5.03
N LEU A 134 12.41 0.88 6.26
CA LEU A 134 12.98 2.09 6.86
C LEU A 134 14.50 1.98 7.01
N GLY A 135 15.21 2.93 6.42
CA GLY A 135 16.66 3.08 6.56
C GLY A 135 17.47 2.13 5.69
N HIS A 136 18.80 2.30 5.73
CA HIS A 136 19.73 1.65 4.81
C HIS A 136 19.92 0.14 5.04
N ASP A 137 19.54 -0.37 6.22
CA ASP A 137 19.74 -1.76 6.64
C ASP A 137 18.45 -2.61 6.52
N SER A 138 17.44 -2.11 5.81
CA SER A 138 16.13 -2.76 5.64
C SER A 138 15.88 -3.15 4.17
N PRO A 139 16.64 -4.10 3.60
CA PRO A 139 16.45 -4.51 2.21
C PRO A 139 15.08 -5.16 2.02
N VAL A 140 14.45 -4.93 0.85
CA VAL A 140 13.09 -5.42 0.57
C VAL A 140 12.97 -6.94 0.70
N ALA A 141 14.02 -7.66 0.29
CA ALA A 141 14.10 -9.12 0.39
C ALA A 141 13.91 -9.65 1.83
N CYS A 142 14.29 -8.89 2.87
CA CYS A 142 14.02 -9.31 4.24
C CYS A 142 12.51 -9.27 4.57
N GLY A 143 11.76 -8.32 4.00
CA GLY A 143 10.30 -8.28 4.05
C GLY A 143 9.66 -9.49 3.38
N ASP A 144 10.21 -9.90 2.25
CA ASP A 144 9.69 -11.02 1.46
C ASP A 144 9.85 -12.38 2.14
N TYR A 145 10.80 -12.51 3.07
CA TYR A 145 11.23 -13.82 3.57
C TYR A 145 11.32 -13.98 5.09
N THR A 146 11.81 -12.99 5.84
CA THR A 146 12.35 -13.27 7.19
C THR A 146 11.95 -12.30 8.30
N THR A 147 11.44 -11.12 8.00
CA THR A 147 11.03 -10.14 9.04
C THR A 147 9.73 -10.53 9.73
N GLY A 148 8.88 -11.30 9.06
CA GLY A 148 7.57 -11.75 9.55
C GLY A 148 6.39 -10.92 9.03
N THR A 149 6.62 -9.89 8.20
CA THR A 149 5.56 -9.24 7.43
C THR A 149 5.04 -10.17 6.33
N ASP A 150 3.81 -9.95 5.86
CA ASP A 150 3.28 -10.66 4.70
C ASP A 150 3.74 -9.98 3.41
N HIS A 151 4.11 -10.76 2.40
CA HIS A 151 4.56 -10.26 1.09
C HIS A 151 3.47 -10.30 0.02
N VAL A 152 2.25 -10.73 0.36
CA VAL A 152 1.09 -10.60 -0.51
C VAL A 152 0.56 -9.19 -0.33
N LEU A 153 0.96 -8.30 -1.24
CA LEU A 153 0.71 -6.86 -1.15
C LEU A 153 -0.10 -6.34 -2.35
N PRO A 154 -0.88 -5.26 -2.16
CA PRO A 154 -1.59 -4.62 -3.26
C PRO A 154 -0.59 -3.94 -4.21
N THR A 155 -0.77 -4.19 -5.51
CA THR A 155 0.11 -3.74 -6.60
C THR A 155 -0.61 -2.79 -7.55
N ALA A 156 0.14 -2.13 -8.44
CA ALA A 156 -0.40 -1.24 -9.48
C ALA A 156 -1.26 -0.11 -8.90
N GLY A 157 -0.76 0.53 -7.84
CA GLY A 157 -1.43 1.63 -7.15
C GLY A 157 -2.59 1.21 -6.23
N ASN A 158 -2.89 -0.10 -6.11
CA ASN A 158 -3.98 -0.55 -5.25
C ASN A 158 -3.71 -0.33 -3.76
N ALA A 159 -2.47 -0.02 -3.34
CA ALA A 159 -2.14 0.32 -1.96
C ALA A 159 -2.83 1.61 -1.48
N ALA A 160 -3.35 2.44 -2.41
CA ALA A 160 -4.13 3.62 -2.07
C ALA A 160 -5.47 3.28 -1.35
N VAL A 161 -6.00 2.07 -1.57
CA VAL A 161 -7.34 1.68 -1.06
C VAL A 161 -7.41 0.25 -0.51
N HIS A 162 -6.33 -0.53 -0.63
CA HIS A 162 -6.22 -1.88 -0.06
C HIS A 162 -5.02 -1.96 0.87
N SER A 163 -5.12 -2.84 1.86
CA SER A 163 -3.99 -3.20 2.73
C SER A 163 -3.29 -4.45 2.19
N GLY A 164 -2.04 -4.66 2.59
CA GLY A 164 -1.38 -5.96 2.49
C GLY A 164 -2.17 -7.06 3.20
N LEU A 165 -1.98 -8.30 2.77
CA LEU A 165 -2.65 -9.44 3.37
C LEU A 165 -2.30 -9.54 4.86
N ASP A 166 -3.31 -9.77 5.69
CA ASP A 166 -3.15 -9.91 7.14
C ASP A 166 -4.22 -10.86 7.72
N VAL A 167 -4.20 -11.03 9.04
CA VAL A 167 -5.20 -11.87 9.72
C VAL A 167 -6.64 -11.38 9.55
N LEU A 168 -6.86 -10.07 9.35
CA LEU A 168 -8.21 -9.51 9.19
C LEU A 168 -8.86 -9.93 7.88
N HIS A 169 -8.07 -10.22 6.84
CA HIS A 169 -8.56 -10.79 5.58
C HIS A 169 -9.18 -12.18 5.76
N PHE A 170 -8.85 -12.90 6.83
CA PHE A 170 -9.41 -14.21 7.17
C PHE A 170 -10.50 -14.13 8.25
N MET A 171 -10.91 -12.92 8.64
CA MET A 171 -11.89 -12.70 9.69
C MET A 171 -13.16 -12.02 9.18
N LYS A 172 -14.25 -12.20 9.92
CA LYS A 172 -15.49 -11.42 9.75
C LYS A 172 -15.80 -10.70 11.05
N ARG A 173 -16.23 -9.44 10.96
CA ARG A 173 -16.56 -8.59 12.11
C ARG A 173 -18.07 -8.36 12.17
N SER A 174 -18.66 -8.54 13.36
CA SER A 174 -20.08 -8.26 13.61
C SER A 174 -20.22 -7.21 14.71
N SER A 175 -21.00 -6.16 14.48
CA SER A 175 -21.37 -5.20 15.53
C SER A 175 -22.49 -5.78 16.39
N VAL A 176 -22.37 -5.68 17.71
CA VAL A 176 -23.41 -6.11 18.66
C VAL A 176 -23.88 -4.90 19.45
N GLN A 177 -25.19 -4.70 19.52
CA GLN A 177 -25.80 -3.58 20.21
C GLN A 177 -26.89 -4.08 21.17
N MET A 178 -26.88 -3.56 22.40
CA MET A 178 -27.91 -3.82 23.40
C MET A 178 -28.26 -2.52 24.10
N LEU A 179 -29.53 -2.11 24.03
CA LEU A 179 -30.02 -0.89 24.64
C LEU A 179 -30.82 -1.22 25.90
N GLY A 180 -30.55 -0.49 26.97
CA GLY A 180 -31.45 -0.41 28.11
C GLY A 180 -32.64 0.51 27.83
N LYS A 181 -33.73 0.38 28.61
CA LYS A 181 -34.93 1.22 28.48
C LYS A 181 -34.62 2.73 28.56
N GLY A 182 -33.72 3.14 29.46
CA GLY A 182 -33.34 4.55 29.62
C GLY A 182 -32.64 5.11 28.38
N THR A 183 -31.68 4.37 27.83
CA THR A 183 -30.99 4.74 26.57
C THR A 183 -31.96 4.80 25.41
N LEU A 184 -32.89 3.85 25.29
CA LEU A 184 -33.92 3.90 24.25
C LEU A 184 -34.81 5.15 24.37
N LYS A 185 -35.26 5.49 25.58
CA LYS A 185 -36.04 6.71 25.84
C LYS A 185 -35.28 7.98 25.45
N MET A 186 -33.97 8.01 25.70
CA MET A 186 -33.08 9.12 25.33
C MET A 186 -32.93 9.27 23.82
N LEU A 187 -32.70 8.17 23.09
CA LEU A 187 -32.46 8.19 21.63
C LEU A 187 -33.74 8.35 20.81
N ALA A 188 -34.87 7.90 21.35
CA ALA A 188 -36.12 7.80 20.61
C ALA A 188 -36.58 9.07 19.87
N PRO A 189 -36.50 10.29 20.46
CA PRO A 189 -36.95 11.50 19.75
C PRO A 189 -36.18 11.71 18.44
N ALA A 190 -34.86 11.53 18.47
CA ALA A 190 -34.02 11.68 17.28
C ALA A 190 -34.27 10.54 16.28
N THR A 191 -34.33 9.29 16.74
CA THR A 191 -34.57 8.13 15.86
C THR A 191 -35.93 8.22 15.15
N VAL A 192 -36.99 8.61 15.86
CA VAL A 192 -38.33 8.79 15.29
C VAL A 192 -38.34 9.91 14.26
N LEU A 193 -37.77 11.07 14.59
CA LEU A 193 -37.72 12.22 13.69
C LEU A 193 -36.97 11.88 12.39
N LEU A 194 -35.81 11.23 12.49
CA LEU A 194 -35.03 10.81 11.32
C LEU A 194 -35.82 9.81 10.47
N ALA A 195 -36.38 8.77 11.09
CA ALA A 195 -37.16 7.77 10.37
C ALA A 195 -38.38 8.37 9.65
N GLU A 196 -39.08 9.33 10.25
CA GLU A 196 -40.21 10.00 9.61
C GLU A 196 -39.79 10.96 8.50
N THR A 197 -38.66 11.64 8.66
CA THR A 197 -38.10 12.52 7.62
C THR A 197 -37.72 11.71 6.37
N GLU A 198 -37.25 10.48 6.56
CA GLU A 198 -36.97 9.53 5.47
C GLU A 198 -38.23 8.83 4.94
N GLY A 199 -39.41 9.09 5.50
CA GLY A 199 -40.66 8.43 5.12
C GLY A 199 -40.79 6.97 5.61
N LEU A 200 -39.90 6.52 6.49
CA LEU A 200 -39.83 5.16 7.03
C LEU A 200 -40.69 5.00 8.31
N HIS A 201 -42.00 5.20 8.19
CA HIS A 201 -42.91 5.18 9.35
C HIS A 201 -42.84 3.90 10.21
N ALA A 202 -42.67 2.72 9.58
CA ALA A 202 -42.51 1.46 10.32
C ALA A 202 -41.25 1.42 11.21
N HIS A 203 -40.17 2.10 10.80
CA HIS A 203 -38.96 2.22 11.64
C HIS A 203 -39.25 3.09 12.88
N ALA A 204 -39.91 4.24 12.70
CA ALA A 204 -40.34 5.11 13.80
C ALA A 204 -41.27 4.37 14.78
N ASP A 205 -42.25 3.64 14.25
CA ASP A 205 -43.22 2.90 15.06
C ASP A 205 -42.59 1.76 15.84
N SER A 206 -41.53 1.13 15.30
CA SER A 206 -40.74 0.13 16.02
C SER A 206 -40.11 0.69 17.30
N VAL A 207 -39.74 1.97 17.31
CA VAL A 207 -39.25 2.66 18.51
C VAL A 207 -40.43 2.98 19.43
N ARG A 208 -41.48 3.62 18.90
CA ARG A 208 -42.64 4.07 19.68
C ARG A 208 -43.29 2.95 20.47
N VAL A 209 -43.48 1.77 19.89
CA VAL A 209 -44.12 0.63 20.57
C VAL A 209 -43.37 0.20 21.83
N ARG A 210 -42.04 0.39 21.88
CA ARG A 210 -41.19 0.06 23.03
C ARG A 210 -41.17 1.15 24.12
N LEU A 211 -41.78 2.30 23.85
CA LEU A 211 -41.92 3.42 24.80
C LEU A 211 -43.31 3.49 25.45
N LYS A 212 -44.24 2.60 25.05
CA LYS A 212 -45.63 2.60 25.54
C LYS A 212 -45.77 2.12 27.00
N ASP A 213 -44.66 1.77 27.65
CA ASP A 213 -44.53 1.43 29.09
C ASP A 213 -43.49 2.33 29.81
#